data_AF-A0A3B9WYY6-F1
#
_entry.id   AF-A0A3B9WYY6-F1
#
_cell.length_a   1.000
_cell.length_b   1.000
_cell.length_c   1.000
_cell.angle_alpha   90.00
_cell.angle_beta   90.00
_cell.angle_gamma   90.00
#
_symmetry.space_group_name_H-M   'P 1'
#
loop_
_entity.id
_entity.type
_entity.pdbx_description
1 polymer ?
#
loop_
_entity_poly.entity_id
_entity_poly.type
_entity_poly.pdbx_seq_one_letter_code
_entity_poly.pdbx_strand_id
1 'polypeptide(L)'
;MNTFITNLLIVTLLAVSGANRTSSAQYPLEATVIESVKADLESANKVLTDLDAKALNCINSFNMNLGEAAALLCDEFLRAIDGELLASYISHCKKLKTWREDFIITAQNSSASNGKPDQDLEENSTDNSKEFLALMVGVEYSCGVNALKERTEYVVSAFNTLEGRTLLNQSIQRSLTQTLDRRLADLEQQSLIESQGKSLKSSIQKQGQLQQEATQQQMLRLETELIRQQIRIPR
;
A
#
# COMPACT_ATOMS: atom_id res chain seq x y z
N MET A 1 -56.39 17.23 57.83
CA MET A 1 -55.98 18.44 58.58
C MET A 1 -54.62 18.89 58.06
N ASN A 2 -54.58 20.12 57.53
CA ASN A 2 -53.48 21.12 57.47
C ASN A 2 -52.15 20.76 56.76
N THR A 3 -51.88 21.34 55.56
CA THR A 3 -51.09 22.57 55.25
C THR A 3 -49.59 22.48 55.61
N PHE A 4 -48.69 22.39 54.62
CA PHE A 4 -47.87 23.48 54.01
C PHE A 4 -47.10 24.33 55.02
N ILE A 5 -45.75 24.45 54.91
CA ILE A 5 -44.88 25.67 55.00
C ILE A 5 -43.39 25.31 54.69
N THR A 6 -42.96 25.72 53.48
CA THR A 6 -41.70 26.39 52.99
C THR A 6 -40.27 26.22 53.58
N ASN A 7 -39.33 25.99 52.64
CA ASN A 7 -38.05 26.69 52.31
C ASN A 7 -37.07 27.21 53.39
N LEU A 8 -35.77 26.89 53.21
CA LEU A 8 -34.68 27.89 53.15
C LEU A 8 -33.37 27.32 52.53
N LEU A 9 -32.81 28.05 51.53
CA LEU A 9 -31.40 28.02 51.09
C LEU A 9 -30.48 28.53 52.24
N ILE A 10 -29.15 28.42 52.32
CA ILE A 10 -27.99 28.81 51.48
C ILE A 10 -26.75 28.25 52.29
N VAL A 11 -25.63 27.70 51.78
CA VAL A 11 -24.37 28.39 51.37
C VAL A 11 -23.30 27.31 51.10
N THR A 12 -22.69 27.46 49.91
CA THR A 12 -21.40 26.99 49.38
C THR A 12 -20.28 26.56 50.33
N LEU A 13 -19.61 25.45 49.98
CA LEU A 13 -18.15 25.32 50.07
C LEU A 13 -17.59 24.87 48.71
N LEU A 14 -16.77 25.75 48.11
CA LEU A 14 -15.95 25.48 46.93
C LEU A 14 -14.77 24.59 47.34
N ALA A 15 -14.69 23.38 46.78
CA ALA A 15 -13.42 22.66 46.68
C ALA A 15 -12.92 22.80 45.23
N VAL A 16 -11.91 23.66 45.07
CA VAL A 16 -11.11 23.75 43.84
C VAL A 16 -10.29 22.47 43.76
N SER A 17 -10.71 21.53 42.92
CA SER A 17 -9.86 20.48 42.39
C SER A 17 -9.74 20.72 40.89
N GLY A 18 -8.61 21.31 40.50
CA GLY A 18 -8.18 21.37 39.11
C GLY A 18 -7.95 19.96 38.60
N ALA A 19 -8.99 19.35 38.05
CA ALA A 19 -8.86 18.15 37.24
C ALA A 19 -8.29 18.57 35.88
N ASN A 20 -6.96 18.49 35.75
CA ASN A 20 -6.31 18.40 34.45
C ASN A 20 -6.97 17.25 33.70
N ARG A 21 -7.79 17.58 32.69
CA ARG A 21 -8.22 16.61 31.68
C ARG A 21 -7.02 16.29 30.81
N THR A 22 -6.20 15.33 31.23
CA THR A 22 -5.36 14.59 30.31
C THR A 22 -6.29 13.76 29.42
N SER A 23 -6.60 14.33 28.26
CA SER A 23 -7.26 13.62 27.16
C SER A 23 -6.23 12.68 26.53
N SER A 24 -6.01 11.51 27.14
CA SER A 24 -5.29 10.40 26.52
C SER A 24 -6.29 9.52 25.78
N ALA A 25 -6.68 9.93 24.59
CA ALA A 25 -7.43 9.11 23.64
C ALA A 25 -6.72 9.19 22.28
N GLN A 26 -5.58 8.50 22.18
CA GLN A 26 -4.80 8.38 20.94
C GLN A 26 -4.32 6.93 20.76
N TYR A 27 -5.22 5.93 20.82
CA TYR A 27 -4.92 4.55 20.38
C TYR A 27 -6.17 3.76 19.91
N PRO A 28 -6.81 4.14 18.78
CA PRO A 28 -7.56 3.15 18.00
C PRO A 28 -7.26 3.13 16.50
N LEU A 29 -6.44 4.06 15.99
CA LEU A 29 -6.27 4.21 14.53
C LEU A 29 -5.25 3.23 13.92
N GLU A 30 -4.20 2.84 14.64
CA GLU A 30 -3.15 1.96 14.09
C GLU A 30 -3.57 0.48 14.09
N ALA A 31 -4.21 0.01 15.17
CA ALA A 31 -4.67 -1.37 15.28
C ALA A 31 -5.73 -1.73 14.22
N THR A 32 -6.62 -0.79 13.90
CA THR A 32 -7.66 -0.97 12.88
C THR A 32 -7.09 -1.01 11.46
N VAL A 33 -6.03 -0.25 11.20
CA VAL A 33 -5.31 -0.28 9.91
C VAL A 33 -4.56 -1.60 9.73
N ILE A 34 -3.85 -2.07 10.77
CA ILE A 34 -3.11 -3.34 10.74
C ILE A 34 -4.05 -4.52 10.42
N GLU A 35 -5.22 -4.55 11.06
CA GLU A 35 -6.20 -5.61 10.82
C GLU A 35 -6.76 -5.57 9.39
N SER A 36 -7.04 -4.36 8.87
CA SER A 36 -7.45 -4.19 7.47
C SER A 36 -6.41 -4.70 6.48
N VAL A 37 -5.12 -4.47 6.76
CA VAL A 37 -4.01 -4.91 5.90
C VAL A 37 -3.89 -6.43 5.91
N LYS A 38 -4.03 -7.06 7.09
CA LYS A 38 -4.07 -8.52 7.20
C LYS A 38 -5.22 -9.10 6.38
N ALA A 39 -6.42 -8.54 6.50
CA ALA A 39 -7.59 -9.01 5.76
C ALA A 39 -7.43 -8.87 4.23
N ASP A 40 -6.88 -7.74 3.75
CA ASP A 40 -6.60 -7.56 2.33
C ASP A 40 -5.50 -8.54 1.85
N LEU A 41 -4.49 -8.84 2.68
CA LEU A 41 -3.44 -9.81 2.37
C LEU A 41 -3.97 -11.24 2.28
N GLU A 42 -4.80 -11.66 3.23
CA GLU A 42 -5.48 -12.95 3.21
C GLU A 42 -6.37 -13.08 1.98
N SER A 43 -7.11 -12.02 1.64
CA SER A 43 -7.99 -12.00 0.45
C SER A 43 -7.18 -12.13 -0.83
N ALA A 44 -6.06 -11.41 -0.97
CA ALA A 44 -5.17 -11.52 -2.12
C ALA A 44 -4.59 -12.94 -2.26
N ASN A 45 -4.11 -13.53 -1.17
CA ASN A 45 -3.59 -14.89 -1.17
C ASN A 45 -4.65 -15.93 -1.52
N LYS A 46 -5.87 -15.77 -0.98
CA LYS A 46 -6.99 -16.64 -1.30
C LYS A 46 -7.29 -16.64 -2.80
N VAL A 47 -7.27 -15.48 -3.44
CA VAL A 47 -7.48 -15.39 -4.89
C VAL A 47 -6.40 -16.17 -5.65
N LEU A 48 -5.12 -16.05 -5.26
CA LEU A 48 -4.04 -16.80 -5.91
C LEU A 48 -4.27 -18.32 -5.79
N THR A 49 -4.66 -18.80 -4.61
CA THR A 49 -5.01 -20.22 -4.40
C THR A 49 -6.22 -20.66 -5.22
N ASP A 50 -7.29 -19.85 -5.24
CA ASP A 50 -8.50 -20.15 -6.01
C ASP A 50 -8.21 -20.20 -7.51
N LEU A 51 -7.38 -19.28 -8.01
CA LEU A 51 -6.96 -19.21 -9.41
C LEU A 51 -6.12 -20.44 -9.78
N ASP A 52 -5.19 -20.84 -8.92
CA ASP A 52 -4.32 -21.99 -9.15
C ASP A 52 -5.09 -23.32 -9.11
N ALA A 53 -6.09 -23.44 -8.24
CA ALA A 53 -7.00 -24.58 -8.22
C ALA A 53 -7.81 -24.70 -9.53
N LYS A 54 -8.27 -23.57 -10.10
CA LYS A 54 -8.94 -23.56 -11.41
C LYS A 54 -7.99 -23.96 -12.54
N ALA A 55 -6.75 -23.48 -12.50
CA ALA A 55 -5.72 -23.87 -13.46
C ALA A 55 -5.43 -25.38 -13.39
N LEU A 56 -5.28 -25.93 -12.19
CA LEU A 56 -5.07 -27.37 -11.96
C LEU A 56 -6.24 -28.20 -12.50
N ASN A 57 -7.48 -27.79 -12.22
CA ASN A 57 -8.67 -28.49 -12.73
C ASN A 57 -8.71 -28.49 -14.25
N CYS A 58 -8.39 -27.37 -14.88
CA CYS A 58 -8.26 -27.28 -16.33
C CYS A 58 -7.20 -28.28 -16.85
N ILE A 59 -5.97 -28.25 -16.33
CA ILE A 59 -4.90 -29.17 -16.75
C ILE A 59 -5.28 -30.64 -16.53
N ASN A 60 -5.83 -30.98 -15.37
CA ASN A 60 -6.22 -32.36 -15.06
C ASN A 60 -7.32 -32.85 -15.98
N SER A 61 -8.32 -32.01 -16.26
CA SER A 61 -9.40 -32.35 -17.19
C SER A 61 -8.89 -32.60 -18.60
N PHE A 62 -7.85 -31.86 -19.02
CA PHE A 62 -7.15 -32.10 -20.28
C PHE A 62 -6.36 -33.41 -20.28
N ASN A 63 -5.57 -33.67 -19.24
CA ASN A 63 -4.77 -34.89 -19.13
C ASN A 63 -5.64 -36.15 -19.09
N MET A 64 -6.84 -36.03 -18.54
CA MET A 64 -7.84 -37.10 -18.48
C MET A 64 -8.71 -37.21 -19.76
N ASN A 65 -8.50 -36.35 -20.76
CA ASN A 65 -9.28 -36.30 -22.01
C ASN A 65 -10.80 -36.28 -21.79
N LEU A 66 -11.28 -35.46 -20.85
CA LEU A 66 -12.71 -35.39 -20.50
C LEU A 66 -13.59 -34.68 -21.55
N GLY A 67 -13.06 -34.38 -22.74
CA GLY A 67 -13.81 -33.79 -23.85
C GLY A 67 -14.47 -32.46 -23.49
N GLU A 68 -15.80 -32.40 -23.59
CA GLU A 68 -16.60 -31.21 -23.29
C GLU A 68 -16.46 -30.74 -21.84
N ALA A 69 -16.33 -31.67 -20.88
CA ALA A 69 -16.11 -31.30 -19.48
C ALA A 69 -14.75 -30.61 -19.27
N ALA A 70 -13.73 -30.95 -20.07
CA ALA A 70 -12.46 -30.25 -20.04
C ALA A 70 -12.57 -28.83 -20.59
N ALA A 71 -13.36 -28.64 -21.65
CA ALA A 71 -13.62 -27.31 -22.20
C ALA A 71 -14.30 -26.39 -21.17
N LEU A 72 -15.28 -26.90 -20.43
CA LEU A 72 -15.98 -26.13 -19.38
C LEU A 72 -15.05 -25.70 -18.24
N LEU A 73 -14.20 -26.61 -17.74
CA LEU A 73 -13.28 -26.32 -16.64
C LEU A 73 -12.19 -25.31 -17.04
N CYS A 74 -11.75 -25.37 -18.29
CA CYS A 74 -10.77 -24.42 -18.81
C CYS A 74 -11.39 -23.07 -19.15
N ASP A 75 -12.63 -23.03 -19.63
CA ASP A 75 -13.38 -21.78 -19.76
C ASP A 75 -13.59 -21.11 -18.40
N GLU A 76 -13.88 -21.90 -17.35
CA GLU A 76 -13.98 -21.38 -15.98
C GLU A 76 -12.67 -20.75 -15.50
N PHE A 77 -11.52 -21.39 -15.76
CA PHE A 77 -10.20 -20.85 -15.46
C PHE A 77 -9.94 -19.53 -16.22
N LEU A 78 -10.18 -19.50 -17.53
CA LEU A 78 -10.01 -18.30 -18.34
C LEU A 78 -10.91 -17.16 -17.89
N ARG A 79 -12.18 -17.46 -17.60
CA ARG A 79 -13.13 -16.47 -17.06
C ARG A 79 -12.70 -15.96 -15.69
N ALA A 80 -12.01 -16.75 -14.88
CA ALA A 80 -11.47 -16.30 -13.59
C ALA A 80 -10.29 -15.33 -13.77
N ILE A 81 -9.46 -15.54 -14.80
CA ILE A 81 -8.39 -14.61 -15.18
C ILE A 81 -8.97 -13.31 -15.72
N ASP A 82 -9.96 -13.39 -16.62
CA ASP A 82 -10.51 -12.20 -17.28
C ASP A 82 -11.59 -11.48 -16.45
N GLY A 83 -12.09 -12.12 -15.40
CA GLY A 83 -13.26 -11.69 -14.65
C GLY A 83 -12.97 -11.17 -13.25
N GLU A 84 -13.99 -11.29 -12.41
CA GLU A 84 -14.04 -10.72 -11.07
C GLU A 84 -12.95 -11.25 -10.15
N LEU A 85 -12.55 -12.52 -10.30
CA LEU A 85 -11.57 -13.14 -9.42
C LEU A 85 -10.21 -12.42 -9.49
N LEU A 86 -9.62 -12.31 -10.69
CA LEU A 86 -8.35 -11.59 -10.84
C LEU A 86 -8.50 -10.09 -10.58
N ALA A 87 -9.63 -9.48 -10.96
CA ALA A 87 -9.90 -8.08 -10.65
C ALA A 87 -9.91 -7.79 -9.14
N SER A 88 -10.47 -8.71 -8.34
CA SER A 88 -10.45 -8.64 -6.89
C SER A 88 -9.03 -8.70 -6.34
N TYR A 89 -8.20 -9.63 -6.81
CA TYR A 89 -6.77 -9.69 -6.44
C TYR A 89 -6.04 -8.38 -6.72
N ILE A 90 -6.20 -7.81 -7.92
CA ILE A 90 -5.59 -6.52 -8.29
C ILE A 90 -6.07 -5.41 -7.35
N SER A 91 -7.36 -5.41 -7.00
CA SER A 91 -7.95 -4.43 -6.07
C SER A 91 -7.33 -4.52 -4.67
N HIS A 92 -7.24 -5.72 -4.10
CA HIS A 92 -6.58 -5.92 -2.80
C HIS A 92 -5.10 -5.52 -2.85
N CYS A 93 -4.38 -5.96 -3.89
CA CYS A 93 -2.97 -5.60 -4.05
C CYS A 93 -2.73 -4.10 -4.21
N LYS A 94 -3.66 -3.37 -4.83
CA LYS A 94 -3.58 -1.91 -4.91
C LYS A 94 -3.63 -1.28 -3.52
N LYS A 95 -4.59 -1.68 -2.68
CA LYS A 95 -4.71 -1.17 -1.30
C LYS A 95 -3.46 -1.47 -0.48
N LEU A 96 -2.96 -2.71 -0.56
CA LEU A 96 -1.75 -3.15 0.16
C LEU A 96 -0.50 -2.37 -0.27
N LYS A 97 -0.35 -2.11 -1.58
CA LYS A 97 0.75 -1.28 -2.11
C LYS A 97 0.64 0.16 -1.62
N THR A 98 -0.56 0.74 -1.64
CA THR A 98 -0.80 2.09 -1.11
C THR A 98 -0.45 2.18 0.37
N TRP A 99 -0.91 1.23 1.19
CA TRP A 99 -0.57 1.18 2.60
C TRP A 99 0.94 1.11 2.85
N ARG A 100 1.66 0.28 2.10
CA ARG A 100 3.12 0.16 2.20
C ARG A 100 3.81 1.49 1.85
N GLU A 101 3.37 2.16 0.79
CA GLU A 101 3.92 3.45 0.37
C GLU A 101 3.69 4.53 1.43
N ASP A 102 2.47 4.62 1.97
CA ASP A 102 2.11 5.57 3.03
C ASP A 102 2.94 5.36 4.30
N PHE A 103 3.19 4.09 4.66
CA PHE A 103 4.05 3.80 5.79
C PHE A 103 5.50 4.23 5.55
N ILE A 104 6.08 3.90 4.39
CA ILE A 104 7.46 4.29 4.09
C ILE A 104 7.60 5.82 4.14
N ILE A 105 6.64 6.56 3.61
CA ILE A 105 6.60 8.03 3.67
C ILE A 105 6.55 8.52 5.13
N THR A 106 5.70 7.92 5.95
CA THR A 106 5.55 8.28 7.37
C THR A 106 6.84 8.00 8.16
N ALA A 107 7.48 6.86 7.92
CA ALA A 107 8.75 6.48 8.55
C ALA A 107 9.90 7.41 8.14
N GLN A 108 9.98 7.80 6.86
CA GLN A 108 10.99 8.75 6.36
C GLN A 108 10.80 10.14 6.96
N ASN A 109 9.57 10.64 7.00
CA ASN A 109 9.27 11.96 7.56
C ASN A 109 9.57 12.02 9.07
N SER A 110 9.29 10.94 9.80
CA SER A 110 9.63 10.80 11.22
C SER A 110 11.15 10.76 11.45
N SER A 111 11.91 10.21 10.51
CA SER A 111 13.39 10.14 10.58
C SER A 111 14.04 11.49 10.24
N ALA A 112 13.41 12.31 9.42
CA ALA A 112 13.92 13.62 9.02
C ALA A 112 13.68 14.74 10.05
N SER A 113 12.69 14.60 10.96
CA SER A 113 12.40 15.62 11.98
C SER A 113 13.19 15.48 13.28
N ASN A 114 13.87 14.35 13.50
CA ASN A 114 14.55 14.06 14.78
C ASN A 114 16.07 14.18 14.65
N GLY A 115 16.54 15.43 14.52
CA GLY A 115 17.96 15.80 14.71
C GLY A 115 18.39 15.83 16.17
N LYS A 116 17.91 14.91 17.03
CA LYS A 116 18.33 14.83 18.42
C LYS A 116 18.26 13.39 18.94
N PRO A 117 19.37 12.82 19.44
CA PRO A 117 19.37 11.52 20.09
C PRO A 117 19.10 11.73 21.57
N ASP A 118 17.85 11.63 22.00
CA ASP A 118 17.55 11.45 23.43
C ASP A 118 17.03 10.01 23.60
N GLN A 119 17.80 9.27 24.40
CA GLN A 119 17.59 7.88 24.81
C GLN A 119 16.30 7.72 25.62
N ASP A 120 15.90 6.46 25.79
CA ASP A 120 14.95 5.94 26.78
C ASP A 120 13.48 5.78 26.35
N LEU A 121 13.20 4.89 25.38
CA LEU A 121 11.90 4.19 25.25
C LEU A 121 12.09 2.80 24.57
N GLU A 122 12.86 1.90 25.19
CA GLU A 122 12.96 0.49 24.77
C GLU A 122 12.08 -0.39 25.67
N GLU A 123 10.93 -0.84 25.15
CA GLU A 123 10.44 -2.22 25.32
C GLU A 123 9.12 -2.48 24.57
N ASN A 124 8.30 -1.45 24.31
CA ASN A 124 6.98 -1.63 23.68
C ASN A 124 6.93 -1.26 22.17
N SER A 125 8.03 -0.72 21.60
CA SER A 125 8.10 -0.29 20.19
C SER A 125 8.61 -1.38 19.25
N THR A 126 9.27 -2.42 19.79
CA THR A 126 9.94 -3.46 19.00
C THR A 126 8.95 -4.48 18.42
N ASP A 127 7.86 -4.79 19.13
CA ASP A 127 6.90 -5.81 18.67
C ASP A 127 6.03 -5.30 17.52
N ASN A 128 5.49 -4.08 17.64
CA ASN A 128 4.74 -3.43 16.56
C ASN A 128 5.61 -3.18 15.31
N SER A 129 6.89 -2.81 15.50
CA SER A 129 7.81 -2.62 14.38
C SER A 129 8.11 -3.94 13.64
N LYS A 130 8.18 -5.05 14.37
CA LYS A 130 8.42 -6.38 13.79
C LYS A 130 7.19 -6.89 13.05
N GLU A 131 6.00 -6.72 13.63
CA GLU A 131 4.73 -7.05 13.00
C GLU A 131 4.53 -6.25 11.70
N PHE A 132 4.83 -4.96 11.75
CA PHE A 132 4.76 -4.10 10.57
C PHE A 132 5.71 -4.55 9.46
N LEU A 133 6.96 -4.88 9.81
CA LEU A 133 7.92 -5.40 8.86
C LEU A 133 7.46 -6.74 8.25
N ALA A 134 6.90 -7.63 9.06
CA ALA A 134 6.35 -8.90 8.59
C ALA A 134 5.20 -8.68 7.60
N LEU A 135 4.33 -7.69 7.84
CA LEU A 135 3.26 -7.32 6.91
C LEU A 135 3.81 -6.76 5.60
N MET A 136 4.84 -5.89 5.62
CA MET A 136 5.48 -5.43 4.39
C MET A 136 6.06 -6.57 3.56
N VAL A 137 6.73 -7.53 4.21
CA VAL A 137 7.25 -8.73 3.54
C VAL A 137 6.11 -9.55 2.95
N GLY A 138 5.01 -9.72 3.69
CA GLY A 138 3.81 -10.39 3.19
C GLY A 138 3.22 -9.71 1.96
N VAL A 139 3.10 -8.37 1.98
CA VAL A 139 2.62 -7.59 0.83
C VAL A 139 3.51 -7.77 -0.39
N GLU A 140 4.83 -7.74 -0.24
CA GLU A 140 5.74 -7.98 -1.38
C GLU A 140 5.66 -9.44 -1.85
N TYR A 141 5.54 -10.39 -0.94
CA TYR A 141 5.39 -11.80 -1.28
C TYR A 141 4.14 -12.07 -2.14
N SER A 142 3.00 -11.45 -1.78
CA SER A 142 1.70 -11.71 -2.41
C SER A 142 1.38 -10.79 -3.58
N CYS A 143 1.88 -9.56 -3.59
CA CYS A 143 1.53 -8.51 -4.54
C CYS A 143 2.75 -7.89 -5.25
N GLY A 144 3.94 -8.45 -5.02
CA GLY A 144 5.17 -8.08 -5.68
C GLY A 144 5.15 -8.36 -7.18
N VAL A 145 6.23 -7.98 -7.85
CA VAL A 145 6.39 -8.23 -9.29
C VAL A 145 6.38 -9.74 -9.54
N ASN A 146 5.68 -10.17 -10.59
CA ASN A 146 5.54 -11.58 -10.94
C ASN A 146 4.90 -12.47 -9.86
N ALA A 147 4.27 -11.91 -8.81
CA ALA A 147 3.67 -12.72 -7.74
C ALA A 147 2.67 -13.75 -8.29
N LEU A 148 1.87 -13.38 -9.28
CA LEU A 148 0.94 -14.32 -9.92
C LEU A 148 1.67 -15.51 -10.57
N LYS A 149 2.85 -15.31 -11.15
CA LYS A 149 3.67 -16.37 -11.76
C LYS A 149 4.42 -17.21 -10.72
N GLU A 150 4.94 -16.56 -9.67
CA GLU A 150 5.79 -17.21 -8.67
C GLU A 150 5.00 -17.89 -7.54
N ARG A 151 3.75 -17.48 -7.34
CA ARG A 151 2.88 -17.96 -6.26
C ARG A 151 1.77 -18.88 -6.73
N THR A 152 1.77 -19.23 -8.02
CA THR A 152 0.87 -20.22 -8.58
C THR A 152 1.70 -21.27 -9.29
N GLU A 153 1.35 -22.53 -9.11
CA GLU A 153 2.10 -23.66 -9.67
C GLU A 153 1.60 -24.01 -11.08
N TYR A 154 0.30 -23.89 -11.29
CA TYR A 154 -0.40 -24.44 -12.45
C TYR A 154 -0.85 -23.37 -13.44
N VAL A 155 -0.99 -22.11 -13.04
CA VAL A 155 -1.49 -21.04 -13.93
C VAL A 155 -0.67 -20.93 -15.21
N VAL A 156 0.66 -20.86 -15.11
CA VAL A 156 1.57 -20.80 -16.28
C VAL A 156 1.46 -22.06 -17.13
N SER A 157 1.41 -23.22 -16.48
CA SER A 157 1.29 -24.51 -17.17
C SER A 157 -0.04 -24.64 -17.91
N ALA A 158 -1.12 -24.13 -17.32
CA ALA A 158 -2.45 -24.11 -17.92
C ALA A 158 -2.47 -23.23 -19.18
N PHE A 159 -1.85 -22.05 -19.12
CA PHE A 159 -1.68 -21.21 -20.31
C PHE A 159 -0.90 -21.90 -21.43
N ASN A 160 0.25 -22.50 -21.10
CA ASN A 160 1.06 -23.22 -22.09
C ASN A 160 0.31 -24.42 -22.69
N THR A 161 -0.47 -25.12 -21.86
CA THR A 161 -1.30 -26.26 -22.29
C THR A 161 -2.41 -25.82 -23.23
N LEU A 162 -3.04 -24.68 -22.93
CA LEU A 162 -4.07 -24.08 -23.78
C LEU A 162 -3.49 -23.62 -25.13
N GLU A 163 -2.35 -22.93 -25.11
CA GLU A 163 -1.67 -22.44 -26.32
C GLU A 163 -1.20 -23.60 -27.22
N GLY A 164 -0.66 -24.68 -26.64
CA GLY A 164 -0.16 -25.82 -27.41
C GLY A 164 -1.23 -26.67 -28.10
N ARG A 165 -2.51 -26.56 -27.71
CA ARG A 165 -3.61 -27.42 -28.19
C ARG A 165 -4.76 -26.69 -28.87
N THR A 166 -4.59 -25.41 -29.19
CA THR A 166 -5.56 -24.59 -29.93
C THR A 166 -5.83 -25.07 -31.37
N LEU A 167 -6.58 -26.16 -31.48
CA LEU A 167 -7.40 -26.55 -32.63
C LEU A 167 -8.89 -26.65 -32.22
N LEU A 168 -9.26 -26.13 -31.05
CA LEU A 168 -10.64 -26.08 -30.57
C LEU A 168 -11.01 -24.60 -30.30
N ASN A 169 -11.73 -24.00 -31.27
CA ASN A 169 -12.29 -22.63 -31.31
C ASN A 169 -11.36 -21.44 -31.59
N GLN A 170 -11.25 -21.09 -32.88
CA GLN A 170 -10.55 -19.91 -33.43
C GLN A 170 -11.07 -18.54 -32.93
N SER A 171 -12.28 -18.45 -32.37
CA SER A 171 -12.85 -17.19 -31.87
C SER A 171 -12.32 -16.81 -30.48
N ILE A 172 -12.19 -17.78 -29.58
CA ILE A 172 -11.68 -17.59 -28.22
C ILE A 172 -10.17 -17.27 -28.25
N GLN A 173 -9.46 -17.88 -29.19
CA GLN A 173 -8.02 -17.79 -29.34
C GLN A 173 -7.51 -16.40 -29.77
N ARG A 174 -8.23 -15.69 -30.65
CA ARG A 174 -7.88 -14.30 -31.02
C ARG A 174 -8.12 -13.31 -29.89
N SER A 175 -9.17 -13.56 -29.08
CA SER A 175 -9.46 -12.73 -27.91
C SER A 175 -8.41 -12.92 -26.81
N LEU A 176 -8.02 -14.16 -26.53
CA LEU A 176 -7.06 -14.50 -25.46
C LEU A 176 -5.64 -13.99 -25.74
N THR A 177 -5.11 -14.25 -26.94
CA THR A 177 -3.76 -13.79 -27.31
C THR A 177 -3.68 -12.26 -27.29
N GLN A 178 -4.66 -11.57 -27.88
CA GLN A 178 -4.70 -10.11 -27.88
C GLN A 178 -4.88 -9.50 -26.48
N THR A 179 -5.59 -10.18 -25.57
CA THR A 179 -5.84 -9.66 -24.22
C THR A 179 -4.68 -9.96 -23.27
N LEU A 180 -4.07 -11.14 -23.36
CA LEU A 180 -2.91 -11.50 -22.55
C LEU A 180 -1.68 -10.70 -22.96
N ASP A 181 -1.40 -10.56 -24.26
CA ASP A 181 -0.30 -9.72 -24.73
C ASP A 181 -0.49 -8.26 -24.33
N ARG A 182 -1.75 -7.77 -24.38
CA ARG A 182 -2.08 -6.41 -23.94
C ARG A 182 -1.93 -6.23 -22.44
N ARG A 183 -2.38 -7.18 -21.62
CA ARG A 183 -2.25 -7.10 -20.15
C ARG A 183 -0.81 -7.28 -19.70
N LEU A 184 -0.03 -8.13 -20.38
CA LEU A 184 1.38 -8.31 -20.10
C LEU A 184 2.17 -7.04 -20.49
N ALA A 185 1.87 -6.46 -21.64
CA ALA A 185 2.43 -5.17 -22.05
C ALA A 185 2.00 -4.03 -21.12
N ASP A 186 0.75 -4.00 -20.66
CA ASP A 186 0.27 -3.00 -19.70
C ASP A 186 0.98 -3.16 -18.35
N LEU A 187 1.20 -4.38 -17.86
CA LEU A 187 1.95 -4.65 -16.63
C LEU A 187 3.43 -4.26 -16.75
N GLU A 188 4.06 -4.58 -17.89
CA GLU A 188 5.44 -4.21 -18.18
C GLU A 188 5.58 -2.69 -18.25
N GLN A 189 4.68 -2.02 -18.98
CA GLN A 189 4.59 -0.56 -19.08
C GLN A 189 4.35 0.09 -17.72
N GLN A 190 3.48 -0.48 -16.89
CA GLN A 190 3.20 0.04 -15.55
C GLN A 190 4.44 -0.07 -14.64
N SER A 191 5.18 -1.19 -14.71
CA SER A 191 6.45 -1.32 -14.00
C SER A 191 7.50 -0.30 -14.47
N LEU A 192 7.51 0.00 -15.76
CA LEU A 192 8.42 0.97 -16.38
C LEU A 192 8.06 2.40 -15.97
N ILE A 193 6.76 2.74 -15.93
CA ILE A 193 6.26 4.02 -15.44
C ILE A 193 6.56 4.20 -13.96
N GLU A 194 6.41 3.16 -13.13
CA GLU A 194 6.74 3.23 -11.71
C GLU A 194 8.25 3.42 -11.48
N SER A 195 9.09 2.70 -12.25
CA SER A 195 10.54 2.84 -12.21
C SER A 195 11.01 4.23 -12.65
N GLN A 196 10.50 4.72 -13.80
CA GLN A 196 10.81 6.04 -14.32
C GLN A 196 10.22 7.16 -13.44
N GLY A 197 9.03 6.97 -12.88
CA GLY A 197 8.38 7.91 -11.97
C GLY A 197 9.17 8.11 -10.68
N LYS A 198 9.72 7.03 -10.10
CA LYS A 198 10.63 7.11 -8.96
C LYS A 198 11.93 7.86 -9.31
N SER A 199 12.52 7.57 -10.48
CA SER A 199 13.73 8.26 -10.95
C SER A 199 13.49 9.75 -11.19
N LEU A 200 12.39 10.11 -11.85
CA LEU A 200 12.02 11.51 -12.14
C LEU A 200 11.71 12.28 -10.85
N LYS A 201 10.94 11.70 -9.94
CA LYS A 201 10.64 12.29 -8.61
C LYS A 201 11.92 12.56 -7.83
N SER A 202 12.86 11.61 -7.82
CA SER A 202 14.16 11.79 -7.14
C SER A 202 15.01 12.89 -7.78
N SER A 203 14.98 13.01 -9.11
CA SER A 203 15.72 14.04 -9.86
C SER A 203 15.14 15.44 -9.62
N ILE A 204 13.80 15.58 -9.64
CA ILE A 204 13.11 16.84 -9.36
C ILE A 204 13.38 17.30 -7.93
N GLN A 205 13.30 16.38 -6.96
CA GLN A 205 13.57 16.70 -5.55
C GLN A 205 15.01 17.18 -5.35
N LYS A 206 15.98 16.51 -5.97
CA LYS A 206 17.39 16.91 -5.92
C LYS A 206 17.64 18.28 -6.57
N GLN A 207 16.99 18.56 -7.70
CA GLN A 207 17.09 19.85 -8.38
C GLN A 207 16.47 20.99 -7.56
N GLY A 208 15.36 20.72 -6.87
CA GLY A 208 14.74 21.69 -5.94
C GLY A 208 15.64 22.04 -4.77
N GLN A 209 16.29 21.05 -4.15
CA GLN A 209 17.28 21.29 -3.07
C GLN A 209 18.45 22.15 -3.56
N LEU A 210 19.03 21.83 -4.71
CA LEU A 210 20.15 22.61 -5.28
C LEU A 210 19.75 24.06 -5.59
N GLN A 211 18.54 24.30 -6.10
CA GLN A 211 18.06 25.66 -6.33
C GLN A 211 17.86 26.43 -5.01
N GLN A 212 17.35 25.80 -3.97
CA GLN A 212 17.19 26.44 -2.65
C GLN A 212 18.55 26.83 -2.06
N GLU A 213 19.53 25.92 -2.09
CA GLU A 213 20.88 26.20 -1.61
C GLU A 213 21.55 27.35 -2.39
N ALA A 214 21.45 27.35 -3.72
CA ALA A 214 21.97 28.42 -4.56
C ALA A 214 21.31 29.78 -4.24
N THR A 215 20.00 29.79 -4.01
CA THR A 215 19.24 30.99 -3.66
C THR A 215 19.65 31.52 -2.28
N GLN A 216 19.83 30.64 -1.30
CA GLN A 216 20.32 31.03 0.03
C GLN A 216 21.72 31.63 -0.02
N GLN A 217 22.63 31.02 -0.79
CA GLN A 217 23.98 31.57 -0.97
C GLN A 217 23.96 32.95 -1.63
N GLN A 218 23.06 33.16 -2.60
CA GLN A 218 22.90 34.45 -3.25
C GLN A 218 22.36 35.50 -2.28
N MET A 219 21.40 35.14 -1.43
CA MET A 219 20.87 36.02 -0.37
C MET A 219 21.96 36.40 0.64
N LEU A 220 22.74 35.43 1.14
CA LEU A 220 23.85 35.69 2.06
C LEU A 220 24.90 36.62 1.45
N ARG A 221 25.18 36.48 0.15
CA ARG A 221 26.09 37.37 -0.57
C ARG A 221 25.55 38.79 -0.63
N LEU A 222 24.25 38.97 -0.90
CA LEU A 222 23.60 40.27 -0.91
C LEU A 222 23.57 40.93 0.47
N GLU A 223 23.26 40.17 1.53
CA GLU A 223 23.32 40.66 2.91
C GLU A 223 24.75 41.10 3.29
N THR A 224 25.75 40.32 2.91
CA THR A 224 27.16 40.66 3.17
C THR A 224 27.54 41.97 2.47
N GLU A 225 27.09 42.19 1.24
CA GLU A 225 27.33 43.45 0.52
C GLU A 225 26.57 44.63 1.12
N LEU A 226 25.32 44.43 1.57
CA LEU A 226 24.54 45.45 2.29
C LEU A 226 25.24 45.89 3.57
N ILE A 227 25.72 44.93 4.38
CA ILE A 227 26.47 45.21 5.61
C ILE A 227 27.75 46.00 5.30
N ARG A 228 28.49 45.62 4.24
CA ARG A 228 29.71 46.34 3.82
C ARG A 228 29.43 47.79 3.42
N GLN A 229 28.30 48.05 2.74
CA GLN A 229 27.91 49.40 2.38
C GLN A 229 27.55 50.22 3.63
N GLN A 230 26.87 49.62 4.60
CA GLN A 230 26.47 50.30 5.84
C GLN A 230 27.65 50.67 6.74
N ILE A 231 28.73 49.88 6.71
CA ILE A 231 30.00 50.18 7.39
C ILE A 231 30.80 51.28 6.66
N ARG A 232 30.61 51.46 5.35
CA ARG A 232 31.32 52.45 4.53
C ARG A 232 30.71 53.85 4.53
N ILE A 233 29.58 54.07 5.19
CA ILE A 233 29.01 55.42 5.36
C ILE A 233 29.69 56.05 6.58
N PRO A 234 30.61 57.02 6.41
CA PRO A 234 31.08 57.79 7.54
C PRO A 234 29.92 58.66 8.04
N ARG A 235 29.74 58.72 9.37
CA ARG A 235 28.89 59.73 10.00
C ARG A 235 29.42 61.14 9.74
#